data_AF-A0A5D4TV81-F1
#
_entry.id   AF-A0A5D4TV81-F1
#
_cell.length_a   1.000
_cell.length_b   1.000
_cell.length_c   1.000
_cell.angle_alpha   90.00
_cell.angle_beta   90.00
_cell.angle_gamma   90.00
#
_symmetry.space_group_name_H-M   'P 1'
#
loop_
_entity.id
_entity.type
_entity.pdbx_description
1 polymer ?
#
loop_
_entity_poly.entity_id
_entity_poly.type
_entity_poly.pdbx_seq_one_letter_code
_entity_poly.pdbx_strand_id
1 'polypeptide(L)'
;MNQQELLQIIRDHYPFDVLTTEQLDYIISGSKYTTFKKGEFLFHEDETVEELDIYFLVSGLAKNVLHRSSGKQYSLRFYYPGDLIGIMIMLTSGEMTFSVQAIEDCTVFRIRKDRLLEIMTKNNDFSKIIFESIGNRMKTLYDEIKAKSANESDDENINLFRTKVHTLMDRPTFIDENATVLDAARKMKEEDTYGLVVVDQKKQMKGILTQREILSYITNPIISESVKDWMKKKPFWIRDESFAYEALSYFKHEEVDFVPIIRNDEVVGVLTSTSFLNIQDSNYLDLSYKIQKAVSNDELVELATVKSNTFQQFIQDLLLQDSFGYDICEVISNYNDRLHRKIIQLTEKEMRQEGFGSAPINYCFIVMGSQGRSEQGFHTDQDNGIILDDYNHLSDLKKVDLYFQAFTEKLNLKLAACGFPECTGGIMAKEQKWKRSYTDWKKAIDEWLYEIDAQEVQNITMFYDFRPIYGDYSIAEEIRNYLAEKSKRSLNMQQLLRKDALRFKLPVGPLGRVNLKPRNHLFNIKKSGLLQIVNMIRIHSVKYGIKEVNTIKRVQALKKMQAFHPRDAENVKTAMHILLTLRTKQNLIELIGGKPLSNDIDVRTLSKEDRQKLKESIQIANRLQQVMEISFNRNRVV
;
A
#
# COMPACT_ATOMS: atom_id res chain seq x y z
N MET A 1 16.09 21.02 35.89
CA MET A 1 15.80 20.06 36.97
C MET A 1 17.07 19.31 37.29
N ASN A 2 17.41 19.18 38.57
CA ASN A 2 18.53 18.35 39.00
C ASN A 2 18.10 16.86 39.05
N GLN A 3 19.06 15.93 39.04
CA GLN A 3 18.79 14.49 39.03
C GLN A 3 18.00 14.02 40.26
N GLN A 4 18.12 14.68 41.41
CA GLN A 4 17.41 14.33 42.65
C GLN A 4 15.93 14.74 42.64
N GLU A 5 15.61 15.90 42.07
CA GLU A 5 14.22 16.38 41.88
C GLU A 5 13.44 15.45 40.94
N LEU A 6 14.10 14.98 39.88
CA LEU A 6 13.53 14.02 38.92
C LEU A 6 13.28 12.64 39.53
N LEU A 7 14.21 12.15 40.36
CA LEU A 7 14.06 10.89 41.08
C LEU A 7 12.85 10.93 42.03
N GLN A 8 12.64 12.07 42.68
CA GLN A 8 11.48 12.26 43.55
C GLN A 8 10.18 12.25 42.74
N ILE A 9 10.15 12.91 41.57
CA ILE A 9 8.99 12.87 40.67
C ILE A 9 8.68 11.44 40.24
N ILE A 10 9.67 10.64 39.86
CA ILE A 10 9.44 9.24 39.45
C ILE A 10 8.93 8.42 40.64
N ARG A 11 9.53 8.57 41.83
CA ARG A 11 9.13 7.84 43.04
C ARG A 11 7.66 8.05 43.39
N ASP A 12 7.18 9.29 43.25
CA ASP A 12 5.82 9.66 43.65
C ASP A 12 4.80 9.48 42.49
N HIS A 13 5.23 8.96 41.33
CA HIS A 13 4.40 8.84 40.14
C HIS A 13 4.00 7.39 39.86
N TYR A 14 2.71 7.15 39.68
CA TYR A 14 2.17 5.86 39.24
C TYR A 14 2.74 5.45 37.87
N PRO A 15 3.29 4.23 37.67
CA PRO A 15 3.17 3.06 38.54
C PRO A 15 4.39 2.80 39.44
N PHE A 16 5.32 3.73 39.63
CA PHE A 16 6.56 3.50 40.37
C PHE A 16 6.40 3.65 41.89
N ASP A 17 5.31 4.25 42.34
CA ASP A 17 4.92 4.43 43.74
C ASP A 17 4.72 3.09 44.49
N VAL A 18 4.45 2.00 43.78
CA VAL A 18 4.34 0.64 44.36
C VAL A 18 5.67 -0.11 44.48
N LEU A 19 6.78 0.51 44.06
CA LEU A 19 8.11 -0.08 44.17
C LEU A 19 8.76 0.26 45.50
N THR A 20 9.47 -0.70 46.08
CA THR A 20 10.37 -0.42 47.21
C THR A 20 11.54 0.45 46.75
N THR A 21 12.20 1.15 47.68
CA THR A 21 13.36 2.01 47.35
C THR A 21 14.47 1.24 46.63
N GLU A 22 14.77 0.02 47.07
CA GLU A 22 15.77 -0.83 46.42
C GLU A 22 15.38 -1.24 44.99
N GLN A 23 14.10 -1.54 44.75
CA GLN A 23 13.59 -1.89 43.42
C GLN A 23 13.61 -0.68 42.48
N LEU A 24 13.26 0.50 42.99
CA LEU A 24 13.28 1.74 42.23
C LEU A 24 14.72 2.13 41.85
N ASP A 25 15.64 2.07 42.80
CA ASP A 25 17.07 2.33 42.57
C ASP A 25 17.66 1.34 41.53
N TYR A 26 17.19 0.10 41.54
CA TYR A 26 17.60 -0.90 40.54
C TYR A 26 17.15 -0.54 39.12
N ILE A 27 15.89 -0.13 38.92
CA ILE A 27 15.38 0.29 37.60
C ILE A 27 16.12 1.52 37.09
N ILE A 28 16.47 2.44 37.99
CA ILE A 28 17.01 3.76 37.64
C ILE A 28 18.54 3.78 37.54
N SER A 29 19.23 2.82 38.15
CA SER A 29 20.70 2.76 38.17
C SER A 29 21.30 2.71 36.74
N GLY A 30 22.05 3.72 36.32
CA GLY A 30 22.66 3.77 34.98
C GLY A 30 21.72 4.22 33.85
N SER A 31 20.48 4.60 34.16
CA SER A 31 19.59 5.30 33.23
C SER A 31 20.07 6.72 32.94
N LYS A 32 19.91 7.18 31.70
CA LYS A 32 20.23 8.55 31.27
C LYS A 32 18.94 9.30 30.94
N TYR A 33 18.91 10.58 31.31
CA TYR A 33 17.91 11.51 30.78
C TYR A 33 18.26 11.81 29.32
N THR A 34 17.26 11.79 28.46
CA THR A 34 17.42 12.11 27.05
C THR A 34 16.40 13.16 26.67
N THR A 35 16.86 14.17 25.95
CA THR A 35 16.02 15.25 25.42
C THR A 35 15.86 15.05 23.93
N PHE A 36 14.62 15.16 23.45
CA PHE A 36 14.27 15.08 22.03
C PHE A 36 13.68 16.41 21.60
N LYS A 37 14.16 16.98 20.49
CA LYS A 37 13.61 18.20 19.90
C LYS A 37 12.32 17.91 19.15
N LYS A 38 11.48 18.94 18.99
CA LYS A 38 10.29 18.86 18.12
C LYS A 38 10.66 18.26 16.75
N GLY A 39 9.94 17.20 16.35
CA GLY A 39 10.15 16.48 15.10
C GLY A 39 11.09 15.28 15.19
N GLU A 40 11.88 15.15 16.26
CA GLU A 40 12.75 13.99 16.46
C GLU A 40 11.96 12.74 16.91
N PHE A 41 12.43 11.57 16.48
CA PHE A 41 11.88 10.30 16.92
C PHE A 41 12.53 9.85 18.22
N LEU A 42 11.71 9.47 19.19
CA LEU A 42 12.13 8.79 20.42
C LEU A 42 12.62 7.37 20.10
N PHE A 43 11.93 6.71 19.15
CA PHE A 43 12.34 5.49 18.49
C PHE A 43 11.55 5.30 17.19
N HIS A 44 12.13 4.53 16.26
CA HIS A 44 11.51 4.13 15.00
C HIS A 44 11.05 2.66 15.03
N GLU A 45 9.96 2.33 14.33
CA GLU A 45 9.44 0.96 14.19
C GLU A 45 10.42 -0.04 13.51
N ASP A 46 11.42 0.50 12.81
CA ASP A 46 12.47 -0.27 12.12
C ASP A 46 13.67 -0.61 13.04
N GLU A 47 13.69 -0.08 14.27
CA GLU A 47 14.73 -0.40 15.25
C GLU A 47 14.53 -1.83 15.77
N THR A 48 15.62 -2.57 15.95
CA THR A 48 15.58 -3.93 16.48
C THR A 48 15.18 -3.93 17.96
N VAL A 49 14.35 -4.90 18.37
CA VAL A 49 13.83 -4.98 19.75
C VAL A 49 14.91 -5.17 20.82
N GLU A 50 16.11 -5.64 20.43
CA GLU A 50 17.27 -5.77 21.30
C GLU A 50 17.88 -4.41 21.69
N GLU A 51 17.59 -3.34 20.94
CA GLU A 51 18.10 -1.98 21.16
C GLU A 51 17.07 -1.04 21.82
N LEU A 52 15.80 -1.48 21.93
CA LEU A 52 14.68 -0.65 22.35
C LEU A 52 14.40 -0.75 23.86
N ASP A 53 14.56 0.40 24.52
CA ASP A 53 14.22 0.61 25.92
C ASP A 53 12.85 1.28 26.09
N ILE A 54 12.33 1.26 27.31
CA ILE A 54 11.05 1.87 27.67
C ILE A 54 11.32 3.28 28.15
N TYR A 55 10.50 4.25 27.73
CA TYR A 55 10.70 5.65 28.09
C TYR A 55 9.58 6.13 29.01
N PHE A 56 9.93 6.78 30.12
CA PHE A 56 8.98 7.53 30.93
C PHE A 56 9.03 9.01 30.55
N LEU A 57 7.91 9.56 30.08
CA LEU A 57 7.84 10.95 29.63
C LEU A 57 7.75 11.89 30.83
N VAL A 58 8.77 12.74 31.04
CA VAL A 58 8.81 13.69 32.15
C VAL A 58 8.20 15.03 31.77
N SER A 59 8.49 15.52 30.56
CA SER A 59 7.98 16.80 30.06
C SER A 59 7.88 16.78 28.54
N GLY A 60 7.02 17.63 27.98
CA GLY A 60 6.76 17.73 26.54
C GLY A 60 5.60 16.85 26.09
N LEU A 61 5.41 16.77 24.77
CA LEU A 61 4.33 16.03 24.13
C LEU A 61 4.91 15.17 23.00
N ALA A 62 4.58 13.88 22.99
CA ALA A 62 4.95 12.99 21.90
C ALA A 62 3.72 12.34 21.27
N LYS A 63 3.83 11.83 20.05
CA LYS A 63 2.78 11.07 19.36
C LYS A 63 3.33 9.75 18.87
N ASN A 64 2.47 8.74 18.82
CA ASN A 64 2.80 7.60 17.98
C ASN A 64 2.61 7.96 16.50
N VAL A 65 3.37 7.28 15.67
CA VAL A 65 3.33 7.38 14.21
C VAL A 65 3.28 5.95 13.70
N LEU A 66 2.08 5.52 13.30
CA LEU A 66 1.89 4.26 12.59
C LEU A 66 2.16 4.53 11.12
N HIS A 67 3.19 3.91 10.54
CA HIS A 67 3.37 3.90 9.10
C HIS A 67 2.60 2.70 8.54
N ARG A 68 1.48 2.97 7.87
CA ARG A 68 0.81 1.92 7.09
C ARG A 68 1.64 1.63 5.84
N SER A 69 1.47 0.43 5.27
CA SER A 69 1.96 0.11 3.91
C SER A 69 1.41 1.05 2.84
N SER A 70 0.32 1.77 3.15
CA SER A 70 -0.23 2.85 2.34
C SER A 70 0.51 4.17 2.48
N GLY A 71 1.53 4.31 3.35
CA GLY A 71 2.33 5.53 3.57
C GLY A 71 1.61 6.69 4.28
N LYS A 72 0.36 6.48 4.72
CA LYS A 72 -0.33 7.46 5.56
C LYS A 72 0.13 7.31 7.00
N GLN A 73 0.72 8.38 7.55
CA GLN A 73 1.06 8.44 8.97
C GLN A 73 -0.20 8.72 9.78
N TYR A 74 -0.53 7.79 10.67
CA TYR A 74 -1.59 8.00 11.63
C TYR A 74 -1.00 8.21 13.01
N SER A 75 -1.30 9.38 13.57
CA SER A 75 -1.27 9.58 15.01
C SER A 75 -2.56 8.99 15.56
N LEU A 76 -2.41 7.85 16.22
CA LEU A 76 -3.48 7.20 16.96
C LEU A 76 -3.56 7.80 18.36
N ARG A 77 -2.42 8.18 18.94
CA ARG A 77 -2.32 8.59 20.34
C ARG A 77 -1.22 9.62 20.58
N PHE A 78 -1.48 10.47 21.57
CA PHE A 78 -0.53 11.39 22.16
C PHE A 78 -0.07 10.85 23.52
N TYR A 79 1.20 11.04 23.84
CA TYR A 79 1.82 10.74 25.12
C TYR A 79 2.03 12.03 25.87
N TYR A 80 1.60 12.04 27.13
CA TYR A 80 1.69 13.18 28.04
C TYR A 80 2.69 12.89 29.16
N PRO A 81 3.18 13.92 29.86
CA PRO A 81 4.00 13.74 31.06
C PRO A 81 3.36 12.74 32.02
N GLY A 82 4.13 11.74 32.45
CA GLY A 82 3.67 10.61 33.24
C GLY A 82 3.41 9.31 32.46
N ASP A 83 3.34 9.36 31.13
CA ASP A 83 3.13 8.16 30.31
C ASP A 83 4.41 7.32 30.15
N LEU A 84 4.22 5.99 30.19
CA LEU A 84 5.21 5.02 29.73
C LEU A 84 5.07 4.75 28.23
N ILE A 85 6.14 5.01 27.48
CA ILE A 85 6.25 4.85 26.03
C ILE A 85 7.07 3.58 25.74
N GLY A 86 6.66 2.78 24.75
CA GLY A 86 7.37 1.55 24.37
C GLY A 86 6.95 0.29 25.15
N ILE A 87 5.98 0.38 26.06
CA ILE A 87 5.53 -0.76 26.88
C ILE A 87 5.02 -1.97 26.06
N MET A 88 4.58 -1.74 24.82
CA MET A 88 4.07 -2.79 23.93
C MET A 88 5.13 -3.80 23.49
N ILE A 89 6.41 -3.40 23.53
CA ILE A 89 7.56 -4.26 23.27
C ILE A 89 7.62 -5.46 24.24
N MET A 90 6.95 -5.36 25.38
CA MET A 90 6.87 -6.42 26.39
C MET A 90 5.95 -7.58 25.97
N LEU A 91 5.05 -7.38 25.00
CA LEU A 91 4.12 -8.40 24.52
C LEU A 91 4.44 -8.94 23.13
N THR A 92 5.18 -8.20 22.30
CA THR A 92 5.43 -8.62 20.91
C THR A 92 6.66 -9.52 20.85
N SER A 93 6.57 -10.59 20.06
CA SER A 93 7.66 -11.54 19.77
C SER A 93 8.71 -10.94 18.82
N GLY A 94 9.15 -9.70 19.09
CA GLY A 94 10.26 -9.07 18.38
C GLY A 94 9.89 -8.07 17.28
N GLU A 95 8.61 -7.77 17.03
CA GLU A 95 8.21 -6.80 16.00
C GLU A 95 7.50 -5.58 16.61
N MET A 96 8.03 -4.39 16.31
CA MET A 96 7.40 -3.10 16.55
C MET A 96 6.68 -2.65 15.30
N THR A 97 5.50 -2.06 15.46
CA THR A 97 4.66 -1.63 14.32
C THR A 97 4.37 -0.14 14.35
N PHE A 98 5.03 0.63 15.21
CA PHE A 98 4.83 2.08 15.30
C PHE A 98 6.08 2.80 15.80
N SER A 99 6.33 3.99 15.27
CA SER A 99 7.35 4.92 15.75
C SER A 99 6.75 5.89 16.79
N VAL A 100 7.58 6.61 17.54
CA VAL A 100 7.13 7.69 18.43
C VAL A 100 7.93 8.96 18.15
N GLN A 101 7.24 10.06 17.87
CA GLN A 101 7.82 11.34 17.49
C GLN A 101 7.48 12.43 18.52
N ALA A 102 8.45 13.26 18.85
CA ALA A 102 8.27 14.46 19.68
C ALA A 102 7.49 15.54 18.91
N ILE A 103 6.38 16.03 19.47
CA ILE A 103 5.61 17.17 18.93
C ILE A 103 6.12 18.49 19.48
N GLU A 104 6.66 18.45 20.68
CA GLU A 104 7.35 19.54 21.38
C GLU A 104 8.66 19.00 21.95
N ASP A 105 9.53 19.87 22.45
CA ASP A 105 10.76 19.44 23.12
C ASP A 105 10.40 18.52 24.31
N CYS A 106 10.80 17.24 24.21
CA CYS A 106 10.49 16.21 25.17
C CYS A 106 11.69 15.90 26.05
N THR A 107 11.47 15.72 27.35
CA THR A 107 12.44 15.12 28.27
C THR A 107 11.91 13.77 28.70
N VAL A 108 12.69 12.72 28.46
CA VAL A 108 12.33 11.36 28.85
C VAL A 108 13.38 10.75 29.75
N PHE A 109 12.91 9.80 30.56
CA PHE A 109 13.73 8.94 31.37
C PHE A 109 13.76 7.54 30.75
N ARG A 110 14.94 7.09 30.31
CA ARG A 110 15.14 5.80 29.63
C ARG A 110 15.28 4.68 30.66
N ILE A 111 14.41 3.68 30.55
CA ILE A 111 14.32 2.50 31.43
C ILE A 111 14.67 1.27 30.62
N ARG A 112 15.67 0.53 31.10
CA ARG A 112 16.09 -0.69 30.43
C ARG A 112 15.01 -1.76 30.48
N LYS A 113 14.74 -2.39 29.34
CA LYS A 113 13.72 -3.44 29.19
C LYS A 113 13.95 -4.62 30.13
N ASP A 114 15.19 -5.12 30.20
CA ASP A 114 15.57 -6.28 31.01
C ASP A 114 15.36 -6.03 32.51
N ARG A 115 15.68 -4.83 32.99
CA ARG A 115 15.46 -4.44 34.39
C ARG A 115 14.00 -4.29 34.74
N LEU A 116 13.19 -3.72 33.84
CA LEU A 116 11.75 -3.63 34.05
C LEU A 116 11.13 -5.04 34.14
N LEU A 117 11.53 -5.96 33.25
CA LEU A 117 11.12 -7.36 33.27
C LEU A 117 11.49 -8.05 34.59
N GLU A 118 12.70 -7.84 35.08
CA GLU A 118 13.16 -8.43 36.36
C GLU A 118 12.39 -7.88 37.56
N ILE A 119 12.00 -6.60 37.57
CA ILE A 119 11.13 -6.08 38.63
C ILE A 119 9.71 -6.62 38.51
N MET A 120 9.19 -6.79 37.29
CA MET A 120 7.87 -7.41 37.09
C MET A 120 7.80 -8.86 37.57
N THR A 121 8.92 -9.61 37.59
CA THR A 121 8.96 -10.96 38.18
C THR A 121 9.07 -10.94 39.70
N LYS A 122 9.64 -9.88 40.29
CA LYS A 122 9.86 -9.73 41.74
C LYS A 122 8.75 -8.97 42.47
N ASN A 123 7.94 -8.17 41.78
CA ASN A 123 6.87 -7.36 42.35
C ASN A 123 5.55 -7.60 41.58
N ASN A 124 4.67 -8.40 42.17
CA ASN A 124 3.40 -8.80 41.56
C ASN A 124 2.42 -7.63 41.37
N ASP A 125 2.43 -6.65 42.27
CA ASP A 125 1.52 -5.50 42.19
C ASP A 125 1.93 -4.56 41.06
N PHE A 126 3.23 -4.29 40.94
CA PHE A 126 3.79 -3.59 39.79
C PHE A 126 3.50 -4.33 38.47
N SER A 127 3.67 -5.66 38.46
CA SER A 127 3.38 -6.51 37.31
C SER A 127 1.93 -6.40 36.84
N LYS A 128 0.95 -6.51 37.77
CA LYS A 128 -0.47 -6.34 37.47
C LYS A 128 -0.77 -4.99 36.85
N ILE A 129 -0.21 -3.92 37.41
CA ILE A 129 -0.40 -2.55 36.91
C ILE A 129 0.12 -2.40 35.47
N ILE A 130 1.31 -2.94 35.19
CA ILE A 130 1.90 -2.92 33.86
C ILE A 130 1.03 -3.73 32.88
N PHE A 131 0.58 -4.94 33.25
CA PHE A 131 -0.29 -5.77 32.42
C PHE A 131 -1.67 -5.13 32.17
N GLU A 132 -2.26 -4.47 33.16
CA GLU A 132 -3.52 -3.73 33.01
C GLU A 132 -3.34 -2.52 32.08
N SER A 133 -2.24 -1.77 32.22
CA SER A 133 -1.87 -0.68 31.31
C SER A 133 -1.76 -1.18 29.87
N ILE A 134 -1.13 -2.34 29.67
CA ILE A 134 -1.01 -2.99 28.37
C ILE A 134 -2.38 -3.42 27.82
N GLY A 135 -3.21 -4.08 28.62
CA GLY A 135 -4.54 -4.55 28.22
C GLY A 135 -5.48 -3.40 27.81
N ASN A 136 -5.50 -2.32 28.59
CA ASN A 136 -6.25 -1.11 28.27
C ASN A 136 -5.76 -0.47 26.96
N ARG A 137 -4.43 -0.44 26.73
CA ARG A 137 -3.85 0.08 25.49
C ARG A 137 -4.23 -0.76 24.26
N MET A 138 -4.29 -2.09 24.38
CA MET A 138 -4.74 -2.97 23.28
C MET A 138 -6.19 -2.70 22.91
N LYS A 139 -7.07 -2.52 23.90
CA LYS A 139 -8.48 -2.21 23.69
C LYS A 139 -8.69 -0.90 22.94
N THR A 140 -7.99 0.16 23.35
CA THR A 140 -8.07 1.47 22.68
C THR A 140 -7.55 1.42 21.23
N LEU A 141 -6.43 0.72 20.98
CA LEU A 141 -5.91 0.54 19.62
C LEU A 141 -6.90 -0.21 18.71
N TYR A 142 -7.57 -1.23 19.24
CA TYR A 142 -8.60 -1.98 18.53
C TYR A 142 -9.82 -1.10 18.15
N ASP A 143 -10.30 -0.28 19.10
CA ASP A 143 -11.45 0.60 18.88
C ASP A 143 -11.15 1.72 17.87
N GLU A 144 -9.92 2.27 17.87
CA GLU A 144 -9.49 3.31 16.93
C GLU A 144 -9.25 2.79 15.51
N ILE A 145 -8.69 1.59 15.37
CA ILE A 145 -8.53 0.91 14.07
C ILE A 145 -9.91 0.68 13.45
N LYS A 146 -10.90 0.27 14.26
CA LYS A 146 -12.29 0.05 13.84
C LYS A 146 -13.01 1.36 13.46
N ALA A 147 -12.77 2.45 14.19
CA ALA A 147 -13.41 3.74 13.91
C ALA A 147 -12.86 4.43 12.65
N LYS A 148 -11.55 4.35 12.39
CA LYS A 148 -10.91 5.01 11.23
C LYS A 148 -11.03 4.23 9.92
N SER A 149 -11.16 2.90 9.97
CA SER A 149 -11.38 2.06 8.78
C SER A 149 -12.77 2.21 8.14
N ALA A 150 -13.71 2.87 8.81
CA ALA A 150 -15.03 3.16 8.26
C ALA A 150 -15.06 4.32 7.23
N ASN A 151 -14.01 5.16 7.16
CA ASN A 151 -14.01 6.42 6.40
C ASN A 151 -12.95 6.53 5.28
N GLU A 152 -12.09 5.53 5.07
CA GLU A 152 -11.07 5.59 4.01
C GLU A 152 -11.01 4.33 3.16
N SER A 153 -10.99 4.53 1.85
CA SER A 153 -10.90 3.51 0.80
C SER A 153 -9.52 2.87 0.75
N ASP A 154 -9.22 1.96 1.68
CA ASP A 154 -8.12 1.00 1.62
C ASP A 154 -8.62 -0.30 0.92
N ASP A 155 -9.04 -0.21 -0.34
CA ASP A 155 -9.73 -1.31 -1.06
C ASP A 155 -8.87 -2.56 -1.35
N GLU A 156 -7.55 -2.51 -1.19
CA GLU A 156 -6.67 -3.65 -1.57
C GLU A 156 -6.47 -4.70 -0.47
N ASN A 157 -6.57 -4.35 0.81
CA ASN A 157 -6.53 -5.34 1.91
C ASN A 157 -7.93 -5.86 2.30
N ILE A 158 -8.98 -5.28 1.73
CA ILE A 158 -10.38 -5.49 2.11
C ILE A 158 -10.96 -6.81 1.57
N ASN A 159 -10.33 -7.45 0.58
CA ASN A 159 -10.92 -8.64 -0.04
C ASN A 159 -11.08 -9.79 0.97
N LEU A 160 -10.07 -10.09 1.78
CA LEU A 160 -10.15 -11.14 2.82
C LEU A 160 -11.15 -10.81 3.95
N PHE A 161 -11.37 -9.53 4.23
CA PHE A 161 -12.32 -9.06 5.25
C PHE A 161 -13.77 -9.00 4.74
N ARG A 162 -13.99 -9.10 3.43
CA ARG A 162 -15.33 -9.16 2.79
C ARG A 162 -15.67 -10.52 2.19
N THR A 163 -14.68 -11.39 1.99
CA THR A 163 -14.90 -12.77 1.55
C THR A 163 -15.66 -13.54 2.62
N LYS A 164 -16.81 -14.10 2.24
CA LYS A 164 -17.61 -14.96 3.12
C LYS A 164 -17.03 -16.38 3.13
N VAL A 165 -17.05 -17.06 4.28
CA VAL A 165 -16.44 -18.41 4.38
C VAL A 165 -17.07 -19.44 3.44
N HIS A 166 -18.34 -19.29 3.04
CA HIS A 166 -18.95 -20.18 2.05
C HIS A 166 -18.28 -20.16 0.67
N THR A 167 -17.46 -19.16 0.34
CA THR A 167 -16.72 -19.12 -0.93
C THR A 167 -15.39 -19.85 -0.87
N LEU A 168 -14.91 -20.17 0.34
CA LEU A 168 -13.60 -20.78 0.58
C LEU A 168 -13.71 -22.23 1.07
N MET A 169 -14.94 -22.71 1.28
CA MET A 169 -15.19 -23.99 1.91
C MET A 169 -15.00 -25.15 0.96
N ASP A 170 -14.40 -26.22 1.48
CA ASP A 170 -14.33 -27.51 0.81
C ASP A 170 -15.55 -28.36 1.18
N ARG A 171 -15.82 -29.39 0.37
CA ARG A 171 -16.93 -30.32 0.63
C ARG A 171 -16.63 -31.11 1.92
N PRO A 172 -17.60 -31.23 2.85
CA PRO A 172 -17.39 -31.98 4.07
C PRO A 172 -17.40 -33.49 3.78
N THR A 173 -16.45 -34.22 4.36
CA THR A 173 -16.45 -35.68 4.35
C THR A 173 -16.92 -36.20 5.71
N PHE A 174 -17.91 -37.09 5.70
CA PHE A 174 -18.58 -37.57 6.91
C PHE A 174 -18.17 -38.99 7.30
N ILE A 175 -18.22 -39.31 8.59
CA ILE A 175 -18.07 -40.69 9.10
C ILE A 175 -19.04 -40.96 10.26
N ASP A 176 -19.55 -42.19 10.35
CA ASP A 176 -20.41 -42.61 11.45
C ASP A 176 -19.61 -42.72 12.75
N GLU A 177 -20.19 -42.27 13.86
CA GLU A 177 -19.55 -42.31 15.18
C GLU A 177 -19.17 -43.72 15.65
N ASN A 178 -19.83 -44.77 15.14
CA ASN A 178 -19.55 -46.16 15.47
C ASN A 178 -18.59 -46.85 14.48
N ALA A 179 -18.13 -46.15 13.44
CA ALA A 179 -17.09 -46.66 12.56
C ALA A 179 -15.76 -46.85 13.30
N THR A 180 -14.85 -47.65 12.73
CA THR A 180 -13.52 -47.82 13.33
C THR A 180 -12.59 -46.67 12.94
N VAL A 181 -11.59 -46.37 13.78
CA VAL A 181 -10.53 -45.39 13.45
C VAL A 181 -9.75 -45.82 12.20
N LEU A 182 -9.67 -47.12 11.92
CA LEU A 182 -9.08 -47.65 10.69
C LEU A 182 -9.93 -47.30 9.45
N ASP A 183 -11.25 -47.42 9.53
CA ASP A 183 -12.16 -46.99 8.47
C ASP A 183 -12.06 -45.48 8.24
N ALA A 184 -11.90 -44.71 9.32
CA ALA A 184 -11.65 -43.28 9.25
C ALA A 184 -10.35 -42.94 8.51
N ALA A 185 -9.26 -43.63 8.83
CA ALA A 185 -7.97 -43.44 8.17
C ALA A 185 -8.02 -43.83 6.67
N ARG A 186 -8.71 -44.93 6.33
CA ARG A 186 -8.95 -45.32 4.93
C ARG A 186 -9.75 -44.26 4.18
N LYS A 187 -10.84 -43.78 4.79
CA LYS A 187 -11.70 -42.75 4.19
C LYS A 187 -10.97 -41.42 3.99
N MET A 188 -10.15 -40.99 4.95
CA MET A 188 -9.30 -39.80 4.78
C MET A 188 -8.32 -39.95 3.60
N LYS A 189 -7.76 -41.16 3.41
CA LYS A 189 -6.83 -41.45 2.31
C LYS A 189 -7.53 -41.53 0.95
N GLU A 190 -8.72 -42.14 0.89
CA GLU A 190 -9.50 -42.29 -0.34
C GLU A 190 -10.04 -40.94 -0.85
N GLU A 191 -10.47 -40.06 0.06
CA GLU A 191 -11.05 -38.75 -0.25
C GLU A 191 -10.04 -37.60 -0.19
N ASP A 192 -8.73 -37.91 -0.03
CA ASP A 192 -7.61 -36.95 0.09
C ASP A 192 -7.91 -35.77 1.04
N THR A 193 -8.35 -36.07 2.27
CA THR A 193 -8.76 -35.06 3.25
C THR A 193 -8.01 -35.19 4.58
N TYR A 194 -7.77 -34.04 5.21
CA TYR A 194 -7.05 -33.90 6.48
C TYR A 194 -7.91 -34.14 7.72
N GLY A 195 -9.24 -34.23 7.55
CA GLY A 195 -10.18 -34.43 8.64
C GLY A 195 -11.56 -34.90 8.19
N LEU A 196 -12.30 -35.49 9.12
CA LEU A 196 -13.65 -36.00 8.92
C LEU A 196 -14.61 -35.39 9.94
N VAL A 197 -15.83 -35.10 9.48
CA VAL A 197 -16.95 -34.71 10.33
C VAL A 197 -17.63 -35.98 10.84
N VAL A 198 -17.65 -36.17 12.15
CA VAL A 198 -18.27 -37.34 12.78
C VAL A 198 -19.75 -37.07 12.99
N VAL A 199 -20.60 -37.98 12.52
CA VAL A 199 -22.07 -37.88 12.60
C VAL A 199 -22.69 -39.10 13.26
N ASP A 200 -23.89 -38.92 13.82
CA ASP A 200 -24.74 -40.03 14.26
C ASP A 200 -25.60 -40.60 13.11
N GLN A 201 -26.39 -41.63 13.42
CA GLN A 201 -27.33 -42.26 12.48
C GLN A 201 -28.40 -41.28 11.93
N LYS A 202 -28.60 -40.12 12.56
CA LYS A 202 -29.51 -39.05 12.13
C LYS A 202 -28.79 -37.93 11.38
N LYS A 203 -27.53 -38.14 10.98
CA LYS A 203 -26.63 -37.18 10.31
C LYS A 203 -26.31 -35.92 11.12
N GLN A 204 -26.51 -35.94 12.43
CA GLN A 204 -26.13 -34.80 13.27
C GLN A 204 -24.65 -34.87 13.62
N MET A 205 -23.95 -33.75 13.50
CA MET A 205 -22.54 -33.64 13.86
C MET A 205 -22.34 -33.88 15.37
N LYS A 206 -21.44 -34.83 15.71
CA LYS A 206 -21.03 -35.14 17.08
C LYS A 206 -19.59 -34.72 17.40
N GLY A 207 -18.77 -34.48 16.37
CA GLY A 207 -17.39 -34.06 16.53
C GLY A 207 -16.63 -34.01 15.23
N ILE A 208 -15.31 -33.86 15.33
CA ILE A 208 -14.38 -34.03 14.21
C ILE A 208 -13.31 -35.04 14.58
N LEU A 209 -12.75 -35.70 13.57
CA LEU A 209 -11.58 -36.55 13.68
C LEU A 209 -10.53 -36.04 12.67
N THR A 210 -9.32 -35.74 13.12
CA THR A 210 -8.21 -35.31 12.25
C THR A 210 -7.05 -36.30 12.33
N GLN A 211 -6.01 -36.08 11.54
CA GLN A 211 -4.79 -36.90 11.58
C GLN A 211 -4.17 -36.97 12.99
N ARG A 212 -4.33 -35.91 13.80
CA ARG A 212 -3.84 -35.89 15.20
C ARG A 212 -4.51 -36.95 16.05
N GLU A 213 -5.83 -37.08 15.97
CA GLU A 213 -6.57 -38.11 16.71
C GLU A 213 -6.22 -39.52 16.22
N ILE A 214 -5.99 -39.70 14.91
CA ILE A 214 -5.53 -41.00 14.36
C ILE A 214 -4.13 -41.36 14.90
N LEU A 215 -3.20 -40.41 14.94
CA LEU A 215 -1.87 -40.61 15.52
C LEU A 215 -1.95 -40.92 17.02
N SER A 216 -2.85 -40.26 17.74
CA SER A 216 -3.10 -40.55 19.15
C SER A 216 -3.67 -41.96 19.36
N TYR A 217 -4.52 -42.44 18.46
CA TYR A 217 -5.02 -43.82 18.48
C TYR A 217 -3.90 -44.85 18.23
N ILE A 218 -3.06 -44.64 17.22
CA ILE A 218 -1.95 -45.56 16.89
C ILE A 218 -0.97 -45.69 18.07
N THR A 219 -0.76 -44.61 18.81
CA THR A 219 0.13 -44.59 19.97
C THR A 219 -0.51 -45.12 21.26
N ASN A 220 -1.84 -45.28 21.30
CA ASN A 220 -2.59 -45.83 22.44
C ASN A 220 -3.82 -46.68 22.01
N PRO A 221 -3.65 -47.80 21.29
CA PRO A 221 -4.76 -48.53 20.66
C PRO A 221 -5.64 -49.32 21.64
N ILE A 222 -5.31 -49.34 22.94
CA ILE A 222 -5.90 -50.26 23.94
C ILE A 222 -7.32 -49.82 24.41
N ILE A 223 -7.74 -48.59 24.10
CA ILE A 223 -8.93 -47.97 24.71
C ILE A 223 -10.24 -48.30 23.98
N SER A 224 -10.27 -48.16 22.66
CA SER A 224 -11.44 -48.43 21.81
C SER A 224 -11.05 -48.27 20.34
N GLU A 225 -11.62 -49.08 19.44
CA GLU A 225 -11.43 -48.90 18.01
C GLU A 225 -12.42 -47.90 17.41
N SER A 226 -13.41 -47.43 18.18
CA SER A 226 -14.53 -46.61 17.69
C SER A 226 -14.17 -45.12 17.58
N VAL A 227 -14.58 -44.48 16.48
CA VAL A 227 -14.32 -43.05 16.22
C VAL A 227 -14.86 -42.14 17.34
N LYS A 228 -16.02 -42.45 17.93
CA LYS A 228 -16.64 -41.63 18.99
C LYS A 228 -15.78 -41.43 20.24
N ASP A 229 -14.85 -42.34 20.49
CA ASP A 229 -13.98 -42.32 21.67
C ASP A 229 -12.71 -41.49 21.44
N TRP A 230 -12.34 -41.27 20.17
CA TRP A 230 -11.17 -40.51 19.76
C TRP A 230 -11.49 -39.13 19.21
N MET A 231 -12.72 -38.89 18.77
CA MET A 231 -13.12 -37.61 18.18
C MET A 231 -13.03 -36.42 19.15
N LYS A 232 -12.77 -35.24 18.60
CA LYS A 232 -12.94 -33.97 19.30
C LYS A 232 -14.43 -33.63 19.38
N LYS A 233 -15.03 -33.84 20.56
CA LYS A 233 -16.48 -33.68 20.81
C LYS A 233 -17.00 -32.23 20.80
N LYS A 234 -16.10 -31.25 20.93
CA LYS A 234 -16.42 -29.81 20.90
C LYS A 234 -15.48 -29.06 19.95
N PRO A 235 -15.63 -29.26 18.63
CA PRO A 235 -14.82 -28.53 17.66
C PRO A 235 -15.26 -27.06 17.58
N PHE A 236 -14.32 -26.20 17.24
CA PHE A 236 -14.66 -24.86 16.75
C PHE A 236 -15.38 -24.99 15.41
N TRP A 237 -16.41 -24.19 15.21
CA TRP A 237 -17.19 -24.14 13.98
C TRP A 237 -17.55 -22.68 13.68
N ILE A 238 -17.89 -22.41 12.43
CA ILE A 238 -18.28 -21.08 11.98
C ILE A 238 -19.54 -21.13 11.13
N ARG A 239 -20.32 -20.04 11.08
CA ARG A 239 -21.48 -19.95 10.18
C ARG A 239 -21.02 -19.64 8.76
N ASP A 240 -21.73 -20.16 7.76
CA ASP A 240 -21.40 -19.99 6.35
C ASP A 240 -21.42 -18.53 5.85
N GLU A 241 -22.21 -17.66 6.50
CA GLU A 241 -22.27 -16.22 6.19
C GLU A 241 -21.16 -15.38 6.86
N SER A 242 -20.36 -15.99 7.74
CA SER A 242 -19.29 -15.28 8.46
C SER A 242 -18.16 -14.89 7.52
N PHE A 243 -17.29 -13.97 7.95
CA PHE A 243 -16.18 -13.53 7.11
C PHE A 243 -14.93 -14.41 7.28
N ALA A 244 -14.12 -14.51 6.23
CA ALA A 244 -12.93 -15.37 6.18
C ALA A 244 -11.89 -15.04 7.26
N TYR A 245 -11.76 -13.77 7.66
CA TYR A 245 -10.84 -13.36 8.73
C TYR A 245 -11.21 -13.95 10.11
N GLU A 246 -12.50 -14.20 10.36
CA GLU A 246 -12.96 -14.82 11.60
C GLU A 246 -12.46 -16.26 11.66
N ALA A 247 -12.50 -16.97 10.52
CA ALA A 247 -11.96 -18.31 10.42
C ALA A 247 -10.44 -18.35 10.63
N LEU A 248 -9.69 -17.37 10.11
CA LEU A 248 -8.23 -17.23 10.32
C LEU A 248 -7.83 -17.05 11.79
N SER A 249 -8.69 -16.43 12.60
CA SER A 249 -8.40 -16.25 14.03
C SER A 249 -8.31 -17.59 14.78
N TYR A 250 -9.02 -18.62 14.31
CA TYR A 250 -8.97 -19.95 14.91
C TYR A 250 -7.67 -20.70 14.57
N PHE A 251 -7.11 -20.51 13.37
CA PHE A 251 -5.85 -21.12 12.93
C PHE A 251 -4.59 -20.45 13.54
N LYS A 252 -4.74 -19.23 14.08
CA LYS A 252 -3.62 -18.47 14.68
C LYS A 252 -3.17 -19.03 16.03
N HIS A 253 -4.03 -19.80 16.69
CA HIS A 253 -3.70 -20.54 17.90
C HIS A 253 -3.33 -21.97 17.47
N GLU A 254 -2.17 -22.49 17.89
CA GLU A 254 -1.55 -23.75 17.38
C GLU A 254 -2.35 -25.06 17.59
N GLU A 255 -3.67 -25.01 17.81
CA GLU A 255 -4.51 -26.15 18.19
C GLU A 255 -5.71 -26.46 17.26
N VAL A 256 -5.84 -25.77 16.12
CA VAL A 256 -7.01 -25.94 15.22
C VAL A 256 -6.61 -25.92 13.74
N ASP A 257 -6.67 -27.08 13.07
CA ASP A 257 -6.37 -27.23 11.64
C ASP A 257 -7.59 -27.60 10.76
N PHE A 258 -8.76 -27.80 11.39
CA PHE A 258 -9.97 -28.26 10.72
C PHE A 258 -11.22 -27.65 11.39
N VAL A 259 -11.97 -26.83 10.64
CA VAL A 259 -13.11 -26.02 11.13
C VAL A 259 -14.35 -26.30 10.28
N PRO A 260 -15.38 -26.97 10.83
CA PRO A 260 -16.65 -27.18 10.14
C PRO A 260 -17.46 -25.89 9.96
N ILE A 261 -18.15 -25.78 8.82
CA ILE A 261 -19.03 -24.67 8.49
C ILE A 261 -20.49 -25.13 8.58
N ILE A 262 -21.29 -24.38 9.33
CA ILE A 262 -22.69 -24.72 9.64
C ILE A 262 -23.64 -23.73 8.97
N ARG A 263 -24.69 -24.25 8.34
CA ARG A 263 -25.87 -23.50 7.87
C ARG A 263 -27.12 -24.24 8.33
N ASN A 264 -28.02 -23.57 9.05
CA ASN A 264 -29.27 -24.16 9.57
C ASN A 264 -29.06 -25.50 10.31
N ASP A 265 -28.09 -25.56 11.22
CA ASP A 265 -27.70 -26.75 12.01
C ASP A 265 -27.15 -27.94 11.21
N GLU A 266 -26.90 -27.78 9.91
CA GLU A 266 -26.23 -28.77 9.06
C GLU A 266 -24.82 -28.33 8.69
N VAL A 267 -23.89 -29.28 8.64
CA VAL A 267 -22.53 -29.03 8.16
C VAL A 267 -22.55 -28.98 6.64
N VAL A 268 -22.31 -27.80 6.07
CA VAL A 268 -22.35 -27.55 4.62
C VAL A 268 -20.97 -27.46 3.98
N GLY A 269 -19.93 -27.34 4.80
CA GLY A 269 -18.55 -27.16 4.35
C GLY A 269 -17.54 -27.39 5.46
N VAL A 270 -16.27 -27.45 5.10
CA VAL A 270 -15.14 -27.44 6.04
C VAL A 270 -14.07 -26.46 5.57
N LEU A 271 -13.32 -25.92 6.52
CA LEU A 271 -12.13 -25.11 6.28
C LEU A 271 -10.94 -25.74 6.98
N THR A 272 -9.82 -25.81 6.27
CA THR A 272 -8.50 -26.11 6.82
C THR A 272 -7.61 -24.88 6.68
N SER A 273 -6.43 -24.92 7.29
CA SER A 273 -5.39 -23.91 7.01
C SER A 273 -5.03 -23.84 5.51
N THR A 274 -5.16 -24.98 4.80
CA THR A 274 -4.98 -25.07 3.35
C THR A 274 -6.17 -24.55 2.53
N SER A 275 -7.39 -24.47 3.08
CA SER A 275 -8.52 -23.79 2.41
C SER A 275 -8.27 -22.27 2.24
N PHE A 276 -7.36 -21.67 3.02
CA PHE A 276 -6.84 -20.32 2.80
C PHE A 276 -5.68 -20.29 1.81
N LEU A 277 -5.03 -21.42 1.56
CA LEU A 277 -4.10 -21.54 0.45
C LEU A 277 -4.88 -21.46 -0.87
N ASN A 278 -6.11 -21.98 -0.96
CA ASN A 278 -7.03 -21.82 -2.11
C ASN A 278 -7.50 -20.39 -2.43
N ILE A 279 -6.89 -19.36 -1.83
CA ILE A 279 -6.83 -17.98 -2.38
C ILE A 279 -5.97 -17.95 -3.69
N GLN A 280 -5.63 -19.11 -4.26
CA GLN A 280 -4.36 -19.42 -4.94
C GLN A 280 -4.22 -19.13 -6.43
N ASP A 281 -5.21 -18.63 -7.16
CA ASP A 281 -5.04 -18.40 -8.62
C ASP A 281 -4.65 -16.96 -9.00
N SER A 282 -3.91 -16.24 -8.15
CA SER A 282 -3.20 -15.08 -8.65
C SER A 282 -1.70 -15.23 -8.42
N ASN A 283 -1.02 -15.63 -9.50
CA ASN A 283 0.38 -15.29 -9.77
C ASN A 283 0.74 -13.89 -9.22
N TYR A 284 -0.20 -12.95 -9.29
CA TYR A 284 -0.10 -11.61 -8.70
C TYR A 284 0.16 -11.56 -7.19
N LEU A 285 -0.56 -12.33 -6.36
CA LEU A 285 -0.39 -12.31 -4.90
C LEU A 285 0.92 -12.97 -4.47
N ASP A 286 1.29 -14.10 -5.08
CA ASP A 286 2.60 -14.74 -4.85
C ASP A 286 3.74 -13.77 -5.23
N LEU A 287 3.67 -13.14 -6.40
CA LEU A 287 4.63 -12.12 -6.82
C LEU A 287 4.66 -10.93 -5.85
N SER A 288 3.50 -10.47 -5.38
CA SER A 288 3.40 -9.37 -4.39
C SER A 288 4.05 -9.74 -3.06
N TYR A 289 3.83 -10.98 -2.59
CA TYR A 289 4.47 -11.51 -1.38
C TYR A 289 6.00 -11.63 -1.54
N LYS A 290 6.46 -12.12 -2.71
CA LYS A 290 7.88 -12.19 -3.05
C LYS A 290 8.54 -10.81 -3.05
N ILE A 291 7.87 -9.78 -3.60
CA ILE A 291 8.35 -8.39 -3.51
C ILE A 291 8.49 -7.99 -2.03
N GLN A 292 7.47 -8.21 -1.22
CA GLN A 292 7.50 -7.82 0.18
C GLN A 292 8.65 -8.49 0.97
N LYS A 293 8.93 -9.77 0.68
CA LYS A 293 9.98 -10.55 1.34
C LYS A 293 11.37 -10.39 0.75
N ALA A 294 11.50 -9.77 -0.43
CA ALA A 294 12.79 -9.61 -1.08
C ALA A 294 13.81 -8.94 -0.15
N VAL A 295 15.04 -9.45 -0.12
CA VAL A 295 16.11 -8.92 0.75
C VAL A 295 17.19 -8.18 -0.03
N SER A 296 17.17 -8.29 -1.36
CA SER A 296 18.14 -7.69 -2.27
C SER A 296 17.47 -7.04 -3.47
N ASN A 297 18.19 -6.10 -4.12
CA ASN A 297 17.70 -5.50 -5.36
C ASN A 297 17.67 -6.50 -6.52
N ASP A 298 18.58 -7.47 -6.54
CA ASP A 298 18.66 -8.49 -7.60
C ASP A 298 17.42 -9.39 -7.61
N GLU A 299 16.89 -9.75 -6.44
CA GLU A 299 15.60 -10.43 -6.33
C GLU A 299 14.44 -9.59 -6.91
N LEU A 300 14.44 -8.29 -6.65
CA LEU A 300 13.41 -7.38 -7.19
C LEU A 300 13.52 -7.19 -8.70
N VAL A 301 14.73 -7.24 -9.24
CA VAL A 301 14.97 -7.19 -10.67
C VAL A 301 14.28 -8.37 -11.37
N GLU A 302 14.39 -9.59 -10.84
CA GLU A 302 13.70 -10.76 -11.41
C GLU A 302 12.17 -10.69 -11.26
N LEU A 303 11.67 -9.96 -10.25
CA LEU A 303 10.25 -9.73 -10.02
C LEU A 303 9.70 -8.53 -10.82
N ALA A 304 10.54 -7.75 -11.48
CA ALA A 304 10.12 -6.60 -12.27
C ALA A 304 9.14 -7.00 -13.39
N THR A 305 8.16 -6.14 -13.70
CA THR A 305 7.09 -6.45 -14.67
C THR A 305 7.62 -6.80 -16.07
N VAL A 306 8.72 -6.18 -16.49
CA VAL A 306 9.36 -6.42 -17.79
C VAL A 306 10.24 -7.68 -17.82
N LYS A 307 10.55 -8.29 -16.66
CA LYS A 307 11.37 -9.50 -16.55
C LYS A 307 10.58 -10.73 -16.09
N SER A 308 9.58 -10.55 -15.24
CA SER A 308 8.78 -11.64 -14.67
C SER A 308 7.80 -12.22 -15.71
N ASN A 309 8.13 -13.41 -16.24
CA ASN A 309 7.23 -14.15 -17.13
C ASN A 309 5.88 -14.46 -16.46
N THR A 310 5.89 -14.76 -15.16
CA THR A 310 4.69 -15.03 -14.38
C THR A 310 3.76 -13.81 -14.32
N PHE A 311 4.33 -12.61 -14.16
CA PHE A 311 3.56 -11.36 -14.20
C PHE A 311 3.00 -11.09 -15.60
N GLN A 312 3.83 -11.29 -16.64
CA GLN A 312 3.42 -11.09 -18.03
C GLN A 312 2.28 -12.02 -18.44
N GLN A 313 2.34 -13.30 -18.04
CA GLN A 313 1.27 -14.28 -18.26
C GLN A 313 -0.02 -13.84 -17.55
N PHE A 314 0.07 -13.39 -16.30
CA PHE A 314 -1.09 -12.89 -15.57
C PHE A 314 -1.78 -11.72 -16.30
N ILE A 315 -1.02 -10.75 -16.81
CA ILE A 315 -1.57 -9.64 -17.60
C ILE A 315 -2.16 -10.13 -18.93
N GLN A 316 -1.55 -11.13 -19.56
CA GLN A 316 -2.07 -11.76 -20.77
C GLN A 316 -3.43 -12.42 -20.52
N ASP A 317 -3.59 -13.13 -19.40
CA ASP A 317 -4.84 -13.79 -19.02
C ASP A 317 -5.95 -12.78 -18.78
N LEU A 318 -5.66 -11.65 -18.11
CA LEU A 318 -6.62 -10.55 -17.93
C LEU A 318 -7.09 -9.97 -19.27
N LEU A 319 -6.19 -9.85 -20.25
CA LEU A 319 -6.55 -9.39 -21.60
C LEU A 319 -7.42 -10.40 -22.36
N LEU A 320 -7.22 -11.71 -22.14
CA LEU A 320 -8.04 -12.77 -22.75
C LEU A 320 -9.44 -12.84 -22.15
N GLN A 321 -9.61 -12.43 -20.90
CA GLN A 321 -10.90 -12.32 -20.21
C GLN A 321 -11.65 -11.01 -20.54
N ASP A 322 -11.20 -10.24 -21.53
CA ASP A 322 -11.77 -8.95 -21.92
C ASP A 322 -11.89 -7.93 -20.77
N SER A 323 -10.96 -7.99 -19.79
CA SER A 323 -10.87 -6.99 -18.73
C SER A 323 -10.60 -5.60 -19.33
N PHE A 324 -11.11 -4.55 -18.68
CA PHE A 324 -10.89 -3.21 -19.22
C PHE A 324 -9.41 -2.82 -19.15
N GLY A 325 -8.83 -2.36 -20.27
CA GLY A 325 -7.44 -1.91 -20.32
C GLY A 325 -7.01 -0.88 -19.26
N TYR A 326 -7.93 -0.02 -18.78
CA TYR A 326 -7.62 0.88 -17.66
C TYR A 326 -7.50 0.15 -16.31
N ASP A 327 -8.26 -0.91 -16.07
CA ASP A 327 -8.15 -1.74 -14.86
C ASP A 327 -6.85 -2.55 -14.89
N ILE A 328 -6.48 -3.08 -16.07
CA ILE A 328 -5.20 -3.77 -16.27
C ILE A 328 -4.02 -2.83 -15.99
N CYS A 329 -4.06 -1.59 -16.47
CA CYS A 329 -3.04 -0.60 -16.18
C CYS A 329 -2.99 -0.20 -14.69
N GLU A 330 -4.13 -0.16 -14.00
CA GLU A 330 -4.18 0.08 -12.55
C GLU A 330 -3.49 -1.08 -11.81
N VAL A 331 -3.75 -2.33 -12.19
CA VAL A 331 -3.06 -3.53 -11.65
C VAL A 331 -1.54 -3.47 -11.86
N ILE A 332 -1.08 -3.11 -13.06
CA ILE A 332 0.35 -2.91 -13.37
C ILE A 332 0.94 -1.81 -12.49
N SER A 333 0.24 -0.68 -12.34
CA SER A 333 0.70 0.45 -11.54
C SER A 333 0.81 0.08 -10.06
N ASN A 334 -0.17 -0.62 -9.51
CA ASN A 334 -0.18 -1.01 -8.10
C ASN A 334 0.90 -2.06 -7.80
N TYR A 335 1.24 -2.91 -8.77
CA TYR A 335 2.39 -3.82 -8.67
C TYR A 335 3.73 -3.05 -8.70
N ASN A 336 3.87 -2.12 -9.66
CA ASN A 336 5.05 -1.26 -9.73
C ASN A 336 5.23 -0.42 -8.47
N ASP A 337 4.16 0.09 -7.86
CA ASP A 337 4.24 0.81 -6.59
C ASP A 337 4.76 -0.07 -5.44
N ARG A 338 4.37 -1.35 -5.40
CA ARG A 338 4.92 -2.31 -4.43
C ARG A 338 6.43 -2.49 -4.63
N LEU A 339 6.88 -2.65 -5.89
CA LEU A 339 8.30 -2.68 -6.23
C LEU A 339 9.00 -1.40 -5.76
N HIS A 340 8.46 -0.22 -6.06
CA HIS A 340 9.06 1.06 -5.67
C HIS A 340 9.20 1.18 -4.15
N ARG A 341 8.14 0.88 -3.39
CA ARG A 341 8.18 0.90 -1.91
C ARG A 341 9.26 -0.01 -1.38
N LYS A 342 9.37 -1.22 -1.92
CA LYS A 342 10.39 -2.17 -1.48
C LYS A 342 11.80 -1.72 -1.84
N ILE A 343 12.01 -1.17 -3.04
CA ILE A 343 13.30 -0.60 -3.45
C ILE A 343 13.68 0.56 -2.52
N ILE A 344 12.73 1.41 -2.13
CA ILE A 344 12.95 2.49 -1.16
C ILE A 344 13.40 1.91 0.18
N GLN A 345 12.68 0.93 0.74
CA GLN A 345 13.03 0.27 2.00
C GLN A 345 14.43 -0.37 1.97
N LEU A 346 14.76 -1.06 0.87
CA LEU A 346 16.10 -1.65 0.70
C LEU A 346 17.18 -0.58 0.57
N THR A 347 16.88 0.54 -0.08
CA THR A 347 17.79 1.69 -0.17
C THR A 347 18.01 2.33 1.20
N GLU A 348 16.97 2.53 2.01
CA GLU A 348 17.10 3.05 3.38
C GLU A 348 17.94 2.12 4.27
N LYS A 349 17.74 0.80 4.13
CA LYS A 349 18.56 -0.21 4.82
C LYS A 349 20.03 -0.12 4.42
N GLU A 350 20.32 0.02 3.13
CA GLU A 350 21.68 0.18 2.62
C GLU A 350 22.33 1.48 3.12
N MET A 351 21.59 2.60 3.12
CA MET A 351 22.06 3.88 3.67
C MET A 351 22.48 3.74 5.14
N ARG A 352 21.70 3.01 5.96
CA ARG A 352 22.04 2.71 7.35
C ARG A 352 23.32 1.89 7.45
N GLN A 353 23.47 0.85 6.63
CA GLN A 353 24.65 -0.03 6.60
C GLN A 353 25.93 0.69 6.18
N GLU A 354 25.83 1.68 5.30
CA GLU A 354 26.95 2.51 4.86
C GLU A 354 27.31 3.64 5.83
N GLY A 355 26.60 3.76 6.96
CA GLY A 355 26.90 4.72 8.01
C GLY A 355 26.24 6.09 7.86
N PHE A 356 25.33 6.28 6.88
CA PHE A 356 24.52 7.50 6.79
C PHE A 356 23.45 7.59 7.90
N GLY A 357 23.07 6.44 8.47
CA GLY A 357 22.01 6.34 9.48
C GLY A 357 20.60 6.34 8.88
N SER A 358 19.60 6.63 9.70
CA SER A 358 18.20 6.83 9.28
C SER A 358 18.00 8.18 8.60
N ALA A 359 16.88 8.33 7.88
CA ALA A 359 16.50 9.61 7.27
C ALA A 359 16.48 10.73 8.34
N PRO A 360 17.24 11.83 8.14
CA PRO A 360 17.43 12.85 9.18
C PRO A 360 16.19 13.72 9.40
N ILE A 361 15.23 13.69 8.47
CA ILE A 361 13.94 14.39 8.52
C ILE A 361 12.87 13.53 7.85
N ASN A 362 11.61 13.85 8.13
CA ASN A 362 10.48 13.27 7.41
C ASN A 362 10.54 13.67 5.93
N TYR A 363 10.06 12.75 5.09
CA TYR A 363 9.94 12.98 3.66
C TYR A 363 8.76 12.19 3.10
N CYS A 364 8.31 12.58 1.91
CA CYS A 364 7.36 11.82 1.11
C CYS A 364 7.93 11.60 -0.29
N PHE A 365 8.07 10.34 -0.69
CA PHE A 365 8.38 9.98 -2.06
C PHE A 365 7.09 9.97 -2.89
N ILE A 366 7.10 10.75 -3.97
CA ILE A 366 5.97 10.92 -4.88
C ILE A 366 6.32 10.38 -6.25
N VAL A 367 5.30 9.85 -6.93
CA VAL A 367 5.36 9.47 -8.33
C VAL A 367 4.41 10.34 -9.13
N MET A 368 4.74 10.60 -10.38
CA MET A 368 4.03 11.55 -11.24
C MET A 368 3.65 10.88 -12.56
N GLY A 369 3.03 11.65 -13.46
CA GLY A 369 2.72 11.15 -14.79
C GLY A 369 1.80 9.92 -14.76
N SER A 370 2.09 8.94 -15.62
CA SER A 370 1.27 7.71 -15.68
C SER A 370 1.29 6.90 -14.39
N GLN A 371 2.38 6.92 -13.62
CA GLN A 371 2.42 6.21 -12.33
C GLN A 371 1.57 6.92 -11.27
N GLY A 372 1.68 8.25 -11.22
CA GLY A 372 0.85 9.06 -10.34
C GLY A 372 -0.65 8.84 -10.58
N ARG A 373 -1.06 8.74 -11.86
CA ARG A 373 -2.45 8.45 -12.25
C ARG A 373 -2.89 6.98 -12.11
N SER A 374 -1.99 6.06 -11.76
CA SER A 374 -2.23 4.61 -11.81
C SER A 374 -2.65 4.11 -13.20
N GLU A 375 -1.93 4.55 -14.23
CA GLU A 375 -2.17 4.26 -15.65
C GLU A 375 -0.90 3.77 -16.39
N GLN A 376 0.03 3.15 -15.66
CA GLN A 376 1.24 2.59 -16.28
C GLN A 376 0.90 1.40 -17.18
N GLY A 377 1.69 1.28 -18.25
CA GLY A 377 1.86 0.02 -18.98
C GLY A 377 3.31 -0.45 -18.82
N PHE A 378 3.69 -1.53 -19.50
CA PHE A 378 5.06 -2.06 -19.42
C PHE A 378 6.13 -1.05 -19.86
N HIS A 379 5.87 -0.27 -20.92
CA HIS A 379 6.79 0.79 -21.35
C HIS A 379 6.57 2.06 -20.52
N THR A 380 7.22 2.15 -19.36
CA THR A 380 7.17 3.32 -18.46
C THR A 380 8.57 3.72 -18.02
N ASP A 381 8.79 5.02 -17.92
CA ASP A 381 9.97 5.67 -17.33
C ASP A 381 9.73 6.00 -15.86
N GLN A 382 10.80 6.46 -15.19
CA GLN A 382 10.76 6.97 -13.83
C GLN A 382 10.36 8.45 -13.79
N ASP A 383 9.11 8.73 -13.44
CA ASP A 383 8.65 10.08 -13.11
C ASP A 383 8.42 10.20 -11.60
N ASN A 384 9.43 10.64 -10.86
CA ASN A 384 9.37 10.67 -9.39
C ASN A 384 10.04 11.91 -8.77
N GLY A 385 9.73 12.14 -7.49
CA GLY A 385 10.24 13.26 -6.73
C GLY A 385 10.13 13.01 -5.22
N ILE A 386 10.69 13.90 -4.43
CA ILE A 386 10.66 13.84 -2.98
C ILE A 386 10.27 15.20 -2.40
N ILE A 387 9.33 15.16 -1.46
CA ILE A 387 8.91 16.29 -0.65
C ILE A 387 9.54 16.11 0.71
N LEU A 388 10.41 17.03 1.11
CA LEU A 388 11.08 17.01 2.41
C LEU A 388 10.33 17.93 3.39
N ASP A 389 10.31 17.58 4.68
CA ASP A 389 9.93 18.55 5.71
C ASP A 389 10.87 19.77 5.68
N ASP A 390 10.39 20.93 6.13
CA ASP A 390 11.22 22.13 6.17
C ASP A 390 12.35 22.00 7.20
N TYR A 391 13.60 21.94 6.76
CA TYR A 391 14.76 21.64 7.60
C TYR A 391 15.71 22.82 7.84
N ASN A 392 15.39 24.02 7.34
CA ASN A 392 16.22 25.22 7.49
C ASN A 392 16.47 25.65 8.95
N HIS A 393 15.68 25.13 9.89
CA HIS A 393 15.81 25.39 11.33
C HIS A 393 16.85 24.47 12.00
N LEU A 394 17.34 23.44 11.32
CA LEU A 394 18.33 22.49 11.84
C LEU A 394 19.75 23.05 11.75
N SER A 395 20.61 22.67 12.69
CA SER A 395 22.00 23.14 12.77
C SER A 395 22.93 22.52 11.70
N ASP A 396 22.56 21.36 11.15
CA ASP A 396 23.37 20.62 10.18
C ASP A 396 22.60 20.35 8.88
N LEU A 397 22.40 21.41 8.10
CA LEU A 397 21.72 21.35 6.80
C LEU A 397 22.47 20.45 5.80
N LYS A 398 23.81 20.46 5.86
CA LYS A 398 24.66 19.69 4.95
C LYS A 398 24.43 18.19 5.11
N LYS A 399 24.23 17.71 6.33
CA LYS A 399 23.91 16.31 6.58
C LYS A 399 22.60 15.88 5.91
N VAL A 400 21.57 16.73 5.95
CA VAL A 400 20.29 16.47 5.28
C VAL A 400 20.48 16.41 3.76
N ASP A 401 21.14 17.40 3.18
CA ASP A 401 21.38 17.46 1.72
C ASP A 401 22.20 16.27 1.22
N LEU A 402 23.28 15.92 1.92
CA LEU A 402 24.14 14.78 1.60
C LEU A 402 23.39 13.44 1.70
N TYR A 403 22.58 13.26 2.76
CA TYR A 403 21.77 12.05 2.92
C TYR A 403 20.82 11.88 1.74
N PHE A 404 19.99 12.89 1.45
CA PHE A 404 18.98 12.76 0.40
C PHE A 404 19.57 12.77 -1.01
N GLN A 405 20.73 13.39 -1.22
CA GLN A 405 21.46 13.23 -2.47
C GLN A 405 21.90 11.77 -2.69
N ALA A 406 22.64 11.19 -1.76
CA ALA A 406 23.11 9.80 -1.87
C ALA A 406 21.93 8.81 -1.96
N PHE A 407 20.90 9.01 -1.14
CA PHE A 407 19.69 8.18 -1.13
C PHE A 407 18.98 8.19 -2.49
N THR A 408 18.73 9.37 -3.07
CA THR A 408 17.99 9.47 -4.34
C THR A 408 18.79 8.98 -5.54
N GLU A 409 20.10 9.22 -5.58
CA GLU A 409 20.99 8.66 -6.61
C GLU A 409 20.96 7.12 -6.61
N LYS A 410 21.13 6.49 -5.43
CA LYS A 410 21.03 5.03 -5.29
C LYS A 410 19.64 4.49 -5.65
N LEU A 411 18.59 5.16 -5.18
CA LEU A 411 17.21 4.77 -5.45
C LEU A 411 16.89 4.78 -6.95
N ASN A 412 17.21 5.86 -7.67
CA ASN A 412 16.94 5.96 -9.10
C ASN A 412 17.76 4.93 -9.92
N LEU A 413 19.00 4.61 -9.51
CA LEU A 413 19.79 3.55 -10.12
C LEU A 413 19.17 2.15 -9.94
N LYS A 414 18.70 1.85 -8.73
CA LYS A 414 18.02 0.57 -8.43
C LYS A 414 16.70 0.42 -9.19
N LEU A 415 15.93 1.50 -9.31
CA LEU A 415 14.73 1.55 -10.15
C LEU A 415 15.07 1.28 -11.62
N ALA A 416 16.16 1.85 -12.13
CA ALA A 416 16.63 1.58 -13.50
C ALA A 416 16.97 0.10 -13.71
N ALA A 417 17.64 -0.54 -12.74
CA ALA A 417 17.92 -1.96 -12.77
C ALA A 417 16.64 -2.82 -12.79
N CYS A 418 15.57 -2.38 -12.10
CA CYS A 418 14.26 -3.03 -12.09
C CYS A 418 13.39 -2.71 -13.32
N GLY A 419 13.97 -2.21 -14.41
CA GLY A 419 13.27 -2.02 -15.68
C GLY A 419 12.49 -0.70 -15.80
N PHE A 420 12.72 0.26 -14.90
CA PHE A 420 12.21 1.63 -15.01
C PHE A 420 13.31 2.54 -15.58
N PRO A 421 13.46 2.72 -16.90
CA PRO A 421 14.50 3.57 -17.46
C PRO A 421 14.43 5.02 -16.95
N GLU A 422 15.58 5.69 -16.92
CA GLU A 422 15.66 7.10 -16.55
C GLU A 422 14.80 7.98 -17.46
N CYS A 423 14.12 8.95 -16.87
CA CYS A 423 13.28 9.87 -17.63
C CYS A 423 14.15 10.82 -18.45
N THR A 424 13.98 10.80 -19.77
CA THR A 424 14.66 11.71 -20.71
C THR A 424 14.40 13.20 -20.44
N GLY A 425 13.32 13.52 -19.71
CA GLY A 425 13.00 14.88 -19.27
C GLY A 425 13.58 15.28 -17.93
N GLY A 426 14.34 14.41 -17.26
CA GLY A 426 14.94 14.69 -15.95
C GLY A 426 13.92 14.80 -14.81
N ILE A 427 12.79 14.07 -14.88
CA ILE A 427 11.74 14.09 -13.85
C ILE A 427 12.02 13.01 -12.80
N MET A 428 13.08 13.19 -12.02
CA MET A 428 13.55 12.17 -11.08
C MET A 428 14.00 12.79 -9.76
N ALA A 429 13.79 12.06 -8.65
CA ALA A 429 14.13 12.50 -7.30
C ALA A 429 15.62 12.81 -7.10
N LYS A 430 16.52 12.19 -7.87
CA LYS A 430 17.96 12.55 -7.89
C LYS A 430 18.22 13.99 -8.35
N GLU A 431 17.33 14.56 -9.15
CA GLU A 431 17.47 15.92 -9.67
C GLU A 431 16.96 16.94 -8.65
N GLN A 432 17.75 17.98 -8.38
CA GLN A 432 17.40 19.01 -7.38
C GLN A 432 16.04 19.67 -7.65
N LYS A 433 15.61 19.73 -8.92
CA LYS A 433 14.30 20.27 -9.30
C LYS A 433 13.13 19.51 -8.66
N TRP A 434 13.28 18.20 -8.45
CA TRP A 434 12.25 17.30 -7.94
C TRP A 434 12.53 16.81 -6.51
N LYS A 435 13.54 17.40 -5.86
CA LYS A 435 13.90 17.21 -4.45
C LYS A 435 13.88 18.55 -3.75
N ARG A 436 12.80 18.85 -3.02
CA ARG A 436 12.60 20.15 -2.38
C ARG A 436 11.94 19.99 -1.00
N SER A 437 12.23 20.96 -0.13
CA SER A 437 11.46 21.18 1.10
C SER A 437 10.00 21.55 0.78
N TYR A 438 9.10 21.38 1.74
CA TYR A 438 7.71 21.77 1.63
C TYR A 438 7.54 23.24 1.20
N THR A 439 8.28 24.15 1.85
CA THR A 439 8.24 25.58 1.53
C THR A 439 8.78 25.86 0.12
N ASP A 440 9.83 25.16 -0.32
CA ASP A 440 10.40 25.37 -1.66
C ASP A 440 9.55 24.73 -2.76
N TRP A 441 8.79 23.67 -2.46
CA TRP A 441 7.75 23.14 -3.35
C TRP A 441 6.65 24.18 -3.59
N LYS A 442 6.19 24.87 -2.54
CA LYS A 442 5.17 25.93 -2.67
C LYS A 442 5.66 27.08 -3.54
N LYS A 443 6.91 27.51 -3.36
CA LYS A 443 7.55 28.53 -4.21
C LYS A 443 7.61 28.08 -5.67
N ALA A 444 8.07 26.86 -5.92
CA ALA A 444 8.13 26.31 -7.28
C ALA A 444 6.74 26.28 -7.95
N ILE A 445 5.70 25.87 -7.21
CA ILE A 445 4.32 25.88 -7.72
C ILE A 445 3.87 27.30 -8.09
N ASP A 446 4.17 28.30 -7.25
CA ASP A 446 3.82 29.70 -7.53
C ASP A 446 4.56 30.23 -8.77
N GLU A 447 5.84 29.91 -8.92
CA GLU A 447 6.66 30.24 -10.10
C GLU A 447 6.08 29.60 -11.38
N TRP A 448 5.77 28.30 -11.33
CA TRP A 448 5.20 27.56 -12.46
C TRP A 448 3.82 28.05 -12.90
N LEU A 449 3.03 28.59 -11.97
CA LEU A 449 1.72 29.17 -12.25
C LEU A 449 1.81 30.59 -12.82
N TYR A 450 2.92 31.29 -12.56
CA TYR A 450 3.18 32.63 -13.06
C TYR A 450 3.80 32.62 -14.45
N GLU A 451 4.81 31.77 -14.67
CA GLU A 451 5.57 31.68 -15.92
C GLU A 451 4.85 30.87 -17.01
N ILE A 452 4.92 31.34 -18.28
CA ILE A 452 4.21 30.74 -19.45
C ILE A 452 5.15 30.11 -20.49
N ASP A 453 6.37 29.79 -20.07
CA ASP A 453 7.29 29.05 -20.93
C ASP A 453 6.85 27.58 -21.11
N ALA A 454 7.35 26.92 -22.15
CA ALA A 454 6.93 25.55 -22.48
C ALA A 454 7.42 24.50 -21.47
N GLN A 455 8.51 24.77 -20.75
CA GLN A 455 9.11 23.83 -19.81
C GLN A 455 8.34 23.85 -18.49
N GLU A 456 7.97 25.02 -17.98
CA GLU A 456 7.20 25.16 -16.74
C GLU A 456 5.77 24.64 -16.89
N VAL A 457 5.17 24.77 -18.08
CA VAL A 457 3.91 24.10 -18.39
C VAL A 457 4.05 22.57 -18.28
N GLN A 458 5.15 22.00 -18.78
CA GLN A 458 5.38 20.56 -18.69
C GLN A 458 5.61 20.11 -17.24
N ASN A 459 6.32 20.92 -16.43
CA ASN A 459 6.58 20.58 -15.03
C ASN A 459 5.28 20.58 -14.23
N ILE A 460 4.45 21.61 -14.38
CA ILE A 460 3.21 21.71 -13.62
C ILE A 460 2.17 20.68 -14.09
N THR A 461 2.12 20.32 -15.37
CA THR A 461 1.21 19.25 -15.84
C THR A 461 1.58 17.89 -15.28
N MET A 462 2.88 17.60 -15.20
CA MET A 462 3.40 16.37 -14.61
C MET A 462 3.18 16.34 -13.10
N PHE A 463 3.46 17.46 -12.43
CA PHE A 463 3.28 17.58 -10.99
C PHE A 463 1.80 17.53 -10.60
N TYR A 464 0.87 18.07 -11.40
CA TYR A 464 -0.57 17.99 -11.09
C TYR A 464 -1.09 16.55 -10.99
N ASP A 465 -0.37 15.59 -11.56
CA ASP A 465 -0.68 14.17 -11.48
C ASP A 465 0.14 13.43 -10.41
N PHE A 466 0.80 14.12 -9.47
CA PHE A 466 1.58 13.44 -8.43
C PHE A 466 0.68 12.62 -7.50
N ARG A 467 1.18 11.48 -7.04
CA ARG A 467 0.61 10.64 -5.98
C ARG A 467 1.71 10.19 -5.02
N PRO A 468 1.50 10.27 -3.71
CA PRO A 468 2.46 9.76 -2.75
C PRO A 468 2.48 8.21 -2.76
N ILE A 469 3.67 7.63 -2.62
CA ILE A 469 3.84 6.16 -2.55
C ILE A 469 4.65 5.66 -1.35
N TYR A 470 5.48 6.49 -0.71
CA TYR A 470 6.22 6.13 0.50
C TYR A 470 6.54 7.35 1.37
N GLY A 471 6.75 7.17 2.68
CA GLY A 471 7.07 8.24 3.63
C GLY A 471 5.83 8.86 4.27
N ASP A 472 5.83 10.17 4.55
CA ASP A 472 4.72 10.89 5.18
C ASP A 472 3.78 11.53 4.14
N TYR A 473 2.63 10.89 3.92
CA TYR A 473 1.67 11.37 2.92
C TYR A 473 0.99 12.69 3.31
N SER A 474 1.00 13.07 4.59
CA SER A 474 0.33 14.30 5.03
C SER A 474 0.93 15.54 4.36
N ILE A 475 2.25 15.59 4.23
CA ILE A 475 2.97 16.68 3.55
C ILE A 475 2.58 16.75 2.06
N ALA A 476 2.41 15.59 1.41
CA ALA A 476 1.96 15.51 0.03
C ALA A 476 0.48 15.92 -0.13
N GLU A 477 -0.39 15.56 0.81
CA GLU A 477 -1.79 16.02 0.83
C GLU A 477 -1.88 17.54 1.00
N GLU A 478 -1.06 18.14 1.85
CA GLU A 478 -0.99 19.60 2.02
C GLU A 478 -0.54 20.29 0.73
N ILE A 479 0.50 19.80 0.07
CA ILE A 479 0.93 20.32 -1.24
C ILE A 479 -0.18 20.16 -2.29
N ARG A 480 -0.90 19.04 -2.30
CA ARG A 480 -2.03 18.83 -3.21
C ARG A 480 -3.14 19.85 -2.97
N ASN A 481 -3.43 20.15 -1.71
CA ASN A 481 -4.41 21.18 -1.33
C ASN A 481 -3.96 22.56 -1.79
N TYR A 482 -2.68 22.90 -1.58
CA TYR A 482 -2.11 24.16 -2.05
C TYR A 482 -2.20 24.32 -3.57
N LEU A 483 -1.79 23.29 -4.32
CA LEU A 483 -1.84 23.26 -5.77
C LEU A 483 -3.27 23.40 -6.30
N ALA A 484 -4.23 22.67 -5.72
CA ALA A 484 -5.63 22.70 -6.14
C ALA A 484 -6.27 24.09 -5.91
N GLU A 485 -6.03 24.72 -4.75
CA GLU A 485 -6.55 26.06 -4.44
C GLU A 485 -5.97 27.12 -5.37
N LYS A 486 -4.66 27.08 -5.63
CA LYS A 486 -3.99 28.03 -6.53
C LYS A 486 -4.42 27.83 -7.99
N SER A 487 -4.55 26.59 -8.43
CA SER A 487 -4.93 26.27 -9.82
C SER A 487 -6.36 26.69 -10.14
N LYS A 488 -7.29 26.59 -9.19
CA LYS A 488 -8.69 27.01 -9.36
C LYS A 488 -8.83 28.51 -9.68
N ARG A 489 -7.90 29.33 -9.19
CA ARG A 489 -7.92 30.80 -9.34
C ARG A 489 -7.06 31.31 -10.49
N SER A 490 -6.22 30.46 -11.09
CA SER A 490 -5.26 30.89 -12.11
C SER A 490 -5.84 30.82 -13.52
N LEU A 491 -6.09 32.00 -14.11
CA LEU A 491 -6.43 32.12 -15.53
C LEU A 491 -5.26 31.67 -16.42
N ASN A 492 -4.03 31.90 -15.97
CA ASN A 492 -2.80 31.49 -16.64
C ASN A 492 -2.73 29.97 -16.76
N MET A 493 -3.06 29.22 -15.70
CA MET A 493 -3.10 27.75 -15.71
C MET A 493 -3.97 27.19 -16.84
N GLN A 494 -5.11 27.81 -17.14
CA GLN A 494 -5.97 27.36 -18.24
C GLN A 494 -5.34 27.60 -19.62
N GLN A 495 -4.58 28.69 -19.79
CA GLN A 495 -3.86 28.99 -21.02
C GLN A 495 -2.62 28.10 -21.19
N LEU A 496 -1.89 27.86 -20.10
CA LEU A 496 -0.73 26.98 -20.03
C LEU A 496 -1.09 25.58 -20.50
N LEU A 497 -2.10 24.99 -19.87
CA LEU A 497 -2.49 23.62 -20.19
C LEU A 497 -3.02 23.49 -21.63
N ARG A 498 -3.67 24.53 -22.18
CA ARG A 498 -4.07 24.55 -23.60
C ARG A 498 -2.86 24.46 -24.53
N LYS A 499 -1.80 25.21 -24.25
CA LYS A 499 -0.57 25.22 -25.06
C LYS A 499 0.09 23.84 -25.07
N ASP A 500 0.10 23.13 -23.93
CA ASP A 500 0.62 21.76 -23.86
C ASP A 500 -0.29 20.73 -24.56
N ALA A 501 -1.60 20.85 -24.38
CA ALA A 501 -2.56 19.96 -25.01
C ALA A 501 -2.51 20.02 -26.56
N LEU A 502 -2.23 21.20 -27.12
CA LEU A 502 -2.09 21.44 -28.56
C LEU A 502 -0.68 21.13 -29.11
N ARG A 503 0.27 20.73 -28.26
CA ARG A 503 1.67 20.43 -28.67
C ARG A 503 1.74 19.25 -29.64
N PHE A 504 0.88 18.25 -29.48
CA PHE A 504 0.82 17.09 -30.36
C PHE A 504 -0.46 17.11 -31.19
N LYS A 505 -0.32 17.15 -32.52
CA LYS A 505 -1.45 17.13 -33.45
C LYS A 505 -1.98 15.71 -33.61
N LEU A 506 -3.29 15.55 -33.47
CA LEU A 506 -3.97 14.30 -33.84
C LEU A 506 -3.86 14.10 -35.36
N PRO A 507 -3.74 12.86 -35.86
CA PRO A 507 -3.66 12.57 -37.29
C PRO A 507 -5.06 12.61 -37.92
N VAL A 508 -5.77 13.74 -37.75
CA VAL A 508 -7.10 13.97 -38.28
C VAL A 508 -7.00 14.99 -39.40
N GLY A 509 -7.45 14.60 -40.60
CA GLY A 509 -7.45 15.49 -41.77
C GLY A 509 -8.59 16.54 -41.73
N PRO A 510 -8.62 17.48 -42.70
CA PRO A 510 -9.54 18.62 -42.73
C PRO A 510 -11.06 18.29 -42.75
N LEU A 511 -11.43 17.01 -42.87
CA LEU A 511 -12.80 16.51 -42.94
C LEU A 511 -13.11 15.51 -41.80
N GLY A 512 -12.34 15.50 -40.71
CA GLY A 512 -12.53 14.57 -39.59
C GLY A 512 -12.12 13.12 -39.88
N ARG A 513 -11.49 12.87 -41.04
CA ARG A 513 -10.96 11.55 -41.41
C ARG A 513 -9.66 11.29 -40.68
N VAL A 514 -9.64 10.23 -39.86
CA VAL A 514 -8.43 9.77 -39.18
C VAL A 514 -7.48 9.14 -40.21
N ASN A 515 -6.31 9.74 -40.37
CA ASN A 515 -5.27 9.25 -41.26
C ASN A 515 -4.22 8.45 -40.49
N LEU A 516 -4.46 7.15 -40.37
CA LEU A 516 -3.51 6.19 -39.81
C LEU A 516 -2.41 5.77 -40.82
N LYS A 517 -2.12 6.57 -41.87
CA LYS A 517 -0.99 6.35 -42.78
C LYS A 517 0.18 7.29 -42.44
N PRO A 518 0.90 7.08 -41.33
CA PRO A 518 2.18 7.75 -41.11
C PRO A 518 3.18 7.28 -42.17
N ARG A 519 4.22 8.07 -42.42
CA ARG A 519 5.26 7.79 -43.45
C ARG A 519 5.83 6.35 -43.36
N ASN A 520 5.79 5.72 -42.19
CA ASN A 520 6.33 4.37 -41.93
C ASN A 520 5.29 3.35 -41.41
N HIS A 521 3.98 3.60 -41.52
CA HIS A 521 2.90 2.76 -40.95
C HIS A 521 2.88 2.59 -39.41
N LEU A 522 3.81 3.23 -38.70
CA LEU A 522 3.90 3.26 -37.24
C LEU A 522 3.06 4.39 -36.62
N PHE A 523 2.07 4.04 -35.81
CA PHE A 523 1.24 4.98 -35.08
C PHE A 523 1.64 5.03 -33.60
N ASN A 524 2.10 6.20 -33.13
CA ASN A 524 2.46 6.38 -31.73
C ASN A 524 1.22 6.54 -30.84
N ILE A 525 0.82 5.47 -30.15
CA ILE A 525 -0.43 5.43 -29.38
C ILE A 525 -0.42 6.33 -28.14
N LYS A 526 0.75 6.52 -27.52
CA LYS A 526 0.93 7.38 -26.34
C LYS A 526 0.76 8.85 -26.71
N LYS A 527 1.56 9.36 -27.64
CA LYS A 527 1.56 10.79 -28.03
C LYS A 527 0.34 11.19 -28.86
N SER A 528 -0.11 10.31 -29.75
CA SER A 528 -1.16 10.62 -30.74
C SER A 528 -2.56 10.14 -30.33
N GLY A 529 -2.72 9.64 -29.10
CA GLY A 529 -3.99 9.12 -28.58
C GLY A 529 -4.15 9.36 -27.08
N LEU A 530 -3.48 8.55 -26.25
CA LEU A 530 -3.66 8.55 -24.79
C LEU A 530 -3.39 9.93 -24.17
N LEU A 531 -2.24 10.53 -24.47
CA LEU A 531 -1.83 11.80 -23.86
C LEU A 531 -2.81 12.93 -24.19
N GLN A 532 -3.44 12.88 -25.36
CA GLN A 532 -4.46 13.86 -25.75
C GLN A 532 -5.67 13.76 -24.83
N ILE A 533 -6.23 12.57 -24.68
CA ILE A 533 -7.38 12.35 -23.79
C ILE A 533 -7.03 12.74 -22.34
N VAL A 534 -5.90 12.25 -21.82
CA VAL A 534 -5.41 12.57 -20.47
C VAL A 534 -5.28 14.07 -20.26
N ASN A 535 -4.64 14.79 -21.18
CA ASN A 535 -4.46 16.24 -21.07
C ASN A 535 -5.82 16.98 -21.11
N MET A 536 -6.74 16.59 -22.00
CA MET A 536 -8.08 17.22 -22.06
C MET A 536 -8.85 17.05 -20.74
N ILE A 537 -8.83 15.85 -20.17
CA ILE A 537 -9.49 15.55 -18.90
C ILE A 537 -8.80 16.26 -17.73
N ARG A 538 -7.47 16.28 -17.70
CA ARG A 538 -6.69 17.03 -16.68
C ARG A 538 -7.09 18.50 -16.69
N ILE A 539 -7.16 19.14 -17.86
CA ILE A 539 -7.53 20.56 -17.99
C ILE A 539 -8.90 20.85 -17.39
N HIS A 540 -9.89 20.02 -17.71
CA HIS A 540 -11.22 20.19 -17.14
C HIS A 540 -11.21 19.93 -15.63
N SER A 541 -10.46 18.92 -15.18
CA SER A 541 -10.33 18.60 -13.76
C SER A 541 -9.72 19.76 -12.97
N VAL A 542 -8.66 20.38 -13.50
CA VAL A 542 -8.02 21.57 -12.92
C VAL A 542 -9.01 22.73 -12.83
N LYS A 543 -9.76 23.01 -13.91
CA LYS A 543 -10.77 24.08 -13.95
C LYS A 543 -11.82 23.95 -12.84
N TYR A 544 -12.21 22.72 -12.49
CA TYR A 544 -13.19 22.45 -11.44
C TYR A 544 -12.58 22.13 -10.07
N GLY A 545 -11.26 22.22 -9.92
CA GLY A 545 -10.56 21.94 -8.65
C GLY A 545 -10.61 20.47 -8.23
N ILE A 546 -10.74 19.55 -9.19
CA ILE A 546 -10.75 18.11 -8.93
C ILE A 546 -9.34 17.66 -8.56
N LYS A 547 -9.21 17.12 -7.34
CA LYS A 547 -7.95 16.60 -6.75
C LYS A 547 -7.60 15.18 -7.17
N GLU A 548 -8.55 14.47 -7.76
CA GLU A 548 -8.34 13.14 -8.32
C GLU A 548 -7.31 13.20 -9.45
N VAL A 549 -6.46 12.18 -9.56
CA VAL A 549 -5.37 12.12 -10.54
C VAL A 549 -5.65 11.13 -11.66
N ASN A 550 -6.29 10.00 -11.37
CA ASN A 550 -6.62 9.01 -12.37
C ASN A 550 -7.63 9.56 -13.40
N THR A 551 -7.38 9.34 -14.69
CA THR A 551 -8.17 9.92 -15.79
C THR A 551 -9.61 9.41 -15.77
N ILE A 552 -9.85 8.13 -15.49
CA ILE A 552 -11.21 7.56 -15.42
C ILE A 552 -11.96 8.12 -14.21
N LYS A 553 -11.30 8.16 -13.03
CA LYS A 553 -11.89 8.72 -11.81
C LYS A 553 -12.18 10.23 -11.97
N ARG A 554 -11.31 10.98 -12.66
CA ARG A 554 -11.56 12.38 -13.08
C ARG A 554 -12.79 12.53 -13.97
N VAL A 555 -12.94 11.68 -14.99
CA VAL A 555 -14.12 11.66 -15.88
C VAL A 555 -15.40 11.41 -15.07
N GLN A 556 -15.37 10.47 -14.13
CA GLN A 556 -16.50 10.18 -13.25
C GLN A 556 -16.86 11.37 -12.35
N ALA A 557 -15.85 12.04 -11.78
CA ALA A 557 -16.06 13.25 -10.99
C ALA A 557 -16.66 14.39 -11.83
N LEU A 558 -16.15 14.63 -13.05
CA LEU A 558 -16.70 15.61 -14.00
C LEU A 558 -18.14 15.28 -14.40
N LYS A 559 -18.47 14.00 -14.60
CA LYS A 559 -19.84 13.52 -14.87
C LYS A 559 -20.77 13.79 -13.68
N LYS A 560 -20.33 13.47 -12.46
CA LYS A 560 -21.10 13.69 -11.22
C LYS A 560 -21.42 15.17 -11.00
N MET A 561 -20.49 16.05 -11.36
CA MET A 561 -20.66 17.51 -11.29
C MET A 561 -21.45 18.11 -12.46
N GLN A 562 -21.95 17.28 -13.39
CA GLN A 562 -22.63 17.72 -14.63
C GLN A 562 -21.78 18.64 -15.53
N ALA A 563 -20.46 18.67 -15.31
CA ALA A 563 -19.52 19.37 -16.19
C ALA A 563 -19.31 18.63 -17.50
N PHE A 564 -19.49 17.31 -17.50
CA PHE A 564 -19.43 16.42 -18.66
C PHE A 564 -20.78 15.76 -18.91
N HIS A 565 -21.21 15.72 -20.18
CA HIS A 565 -22.38 14.95 -20.56
C HIS A 565 -22.11 13.45 -20.36
N PRO A 566 -23.06 12.66 -19.83
CA PRO A 566 -22.86 11.22 -19.59
C PRO A 566 -22.33 10.44 -20.80
N ARG A 567 -22.82 10.79 -22.00
CA ARG A 567 -22.34 10.20 -23.26
C ARG A 567 -20.86 10.48 -23.54
N ASP A 568 -20.40 11.72 -23.31
CA ASP A 568 -18.99 12.06 -23.54
C ASP A 568 -18.08 11.36 -22.52
N ALA A 569 -18.55 11.20 -21.28
CA ALA A 569 -17.85 10.42 -20.26
C ALA A 569 -17.69 8.94 -20.64
N GLU A 570 -18.75 8.28 -21.12
CA GLU A 570 -18.63 6.89 -21.60
C GLU A 570 -17.77 6.79 -22.87
N ASN A 571 -17.85 7.75 -23.80
CA ASN A 571 -16.96 7.79 -24.96
C ASN A 571 -15.48 7.85 -24.55
N VAL A 572 -15.13 8.68 -23.55
CA VAL A 572 -13.77 8.76 -23.03
C VAL A 572 -13.33 7.42 -22.44
N LYS A 573 -14.16 6.78 -21.62
CA LYS A 573 -13.86 5.46 -21.04
C LYS A 573 -13.61 4.41 -22.12
N THR A 574 -14.46 4.36 -23.14
CA THR A 574 -14.32 3.43 -24.27
C THR A 574 -13.02 3.68 -25.04
N ALA A 575 -12.69 4.95 -25.33
CA ALA A 575 -11.46 5.30 -26.01
C ALA A 575 -10.22 4.94 -25.18
N MET A 576 -10.22 5.21 -23.87
CA MET A 576 -9.15 4.82 -22.95
C MET A 576 -8.98 3.31 -22.89
N HIS A 577 -10.08 2.55 -22.77
CA HIS A 577 -10.07 1.10 -22.80
C HIS A 577 -9.37 0.56 -24.06
N ILE A 578 -9.83 0.97 -25.24
CA ILE A 578 -9.28 0.52 -26.53
C ILE A 578 -7.79 0.86 -26.63
N LEU A 579 -7.41 2.11 -26.33
CA LEU A 579 -6.04 2.56 -26.50
C LEU A 579 -5.06 1.86 -25.53
N LEU A 580 -5.45 1.68 -24.28
CA LEU A 580 -4.64 0.98 -23.28
C LEU A 580 -4.56 -0.52 -23.58
N THR A 581 -5.64 -1.15 -24.02
CA THR A 581 -5.66 -2.56 -24.43
C THR A 581 -4.73 -2.79 -25.63
N LEU A 582 -4.80 -1.96 -26.67
CA LEU A 582 -3.92 -2.08 -27.84
C LEU A 582 -2.44 -1.89 -27.47
N ARG A 583 -2.15 -0.89 -26.62
CA ARG A 583 -0.79 -0.65 -26.12
C ARG A 583 -0.25 -1.84 -25.32
N THR A 584 -1.06 -2.38 -24.40
CA THR A 584 -0.65 -3.50 -23.54
C THR A 584 -0.43 -4.77 -24.34
N LYS A 585 -1.32 -5.09 -25.30
CA LYS A 585 -1.15 -6.20 -26.24
C LYS A 585 0.15 -6.07 -27.05
N GLN A 586 0.43 -4.88 -27.59
CA GLN A 586 1.67 -4.63 -28.33
C GLN A 586 2.91 -4.84 -27.45
N ASN A 587 2.89 -4.31 -26.21
CA ASN A 587 4.03 -4.45 -25.30
C ASN A 587 4.27 -5.91 -24.88
N LEU A 588 3.23 -6.72 -24.67
CA LEU A 588 3.40 -8.15 -24.42
C LEU A 588 4.03 -8.88 -25.62
N ILE A 589 3.61 -8.57 -26.85
CA ILE A 589 4.22 -9.12 -28.07
C ILE A 589 5.72 -8.75 -28.15
N GLU A 590 6.07 -7.53 -27.79
CA GLU A 590 7.46 -7.06 -27.75
C GLU A 590 8.27 -7.80 -26.68
N LEU A 591 7.74 -7.94 -25.47
CA LEU A 591 8.40 -8.66 -24.36
C LEU A 591 8.62 -10.14 -24.69
N ILE A 592 7.58 -10.85 -25.12
CA ILE A 592 7.66 -12.27 -25.50
C ILE A 592 8.62 -12.46 -26.68
N GLY A 593 8.65 -11.50 -27.61
CA GLY A 593 9.56 -11.53 -28.76
C GLY A 593 10.98 -11.04 -28.48
N GLY A 594 11.32 -10.66 -27.24
CA GLY A 594 12.63 -10.11 -26.88
C GLY A 594 12.98 -8.79 -27.57
N LYS A 595 11.97 -8.00 -27.98
CA LYS A 595 12.13 -6.71 -28.66
C LYS A 595 12.08 -5.56 -27.65
N PRO A 596 12.77 -4.44 -27.93
CA PRO A 596 12.61 -3.23 -27.13
C PRO A 596 11.16 -2.76 -27.12
N LEU A 597 10.67 -2.43 -25.93
CA LEU A 597 9.34 -1.89 -25.74
C LEU A 597 9.17 -0.55 -26.48
N SER A 598 8.03 -0.37 -27.16
CA SER A 598 7.70 0.85 -27.89
C SER A 598 6.29 1.34 -27.60
N ASN A 599 6.03 2.61 -27.94
CA ASN A 599 4.66 3.16 -28.02
C ASN A 599 4.15 3.20 -29.47
N ASP A 600 4.91 2.68 -30.43
CA ASP A 600 4.55 2.66 -31.84
C ASP A 600 3.88 1.33 -32.21
N ILE A 601 2.67 1.42 -32.76
CA ILE A 601 1.92 0.26 -33.25
C ILE A 601 1.97 0.26 -34.78
N ASP A 602 2.36 -0.86 -35.38
CA ASP A 602 2.22 -1.06 -36.82
C ASP A 602 0.75 -1.28 -37.17
N VAL A 603 0.14 -0.31 -37.84
CA VAL A 603 -1.30 -0.35 -38.15
C VAL A 603 -1.67 -1.49 -39.10
N ARG A 604 -0.68 -2.07 -39.81
CA ARG A 604 -0.89 -3.19 -40.74
C ARG A 604 -1.12 -4.52 -40.02
N THR A 605 -0.57 -4.69 -38.82
CA THR A 605 -0.72 -5.91 -38.02
C THR A 605 -2.06 -5.96 -37.28
N LEU A 606 -2.71 -4.81 -37.10
CA LEU A 606 -4.03 -4.72 -36.49
C LEU A 606 -5.12 -5.36 -37.36
N SER A 607 -6.04 -6.07 -36.70
CA SER A 607 -7.27 -6.59 -37.32
C SER A 607 -8.12 -5.44 -37.91
N LYS A 608 -9.04 -5.76 -38.83
CA LYS A 608 -9.95 -4.75 -39.40
C LYS A 608 -10.79 -4.07 -38.31
N GLU A 609 -11.21 -4.84 -37.32
CA GLU A 609 -12.00 -4.37 -36.19
C GLU A 609 -11.19 -3.46 -35.26
N ASP A 610 -9.98 -3.88 -34.87
CA ASP A 610 -9.10 -3.06 -34.00
C ASP A 610 -8.71 -1.76 -34.68
N ARG A 611 -8.47 -1.79 -35.99
CA ARG A 611 -8.18 -0.58 -36.77
C ARG A 611 -9.37 0.38 -36.79
N GLN A 612 -10.59 -0.13 -36.80
CA GLN A 612 -11.80 0.69 -36.73
C GLN A 612 -11.98 1.28 -35.32
N LYS A 613 -11.86 0.45 -34.27
CA LYS A 613 -11.89 0.87 -32.85
C LYS A 613 -10.83 1.94 -32.54
N LEU A 614 -9.62 1.80 -33.09
CA LEU A 614 -8.55 2.79 -32.96
C LEU A 614 -8.93 4.13 -33.60
N LYS A 615 -9.51 4.12 -34.81
CA LYS A 615 -9.97 5.35 -35.48
C LYS A 615 -11.05 6.06 -34.67
N GLU A 616 -12.03 5.31 -34.17
CA GLU A 616 -13.11 5.86 -33.34
C GLU A 616 -12.58 6.48 -32.06
N SER A 617 -11.61 5.82 -31.40
CA SER A 617 -10.94 6.35 -30.21
C SER A 617 -10.22 7.68 -30.48
N ILE A 618 -9.57 7.80 -31.65
CA ILE A 618 -8.91 9.05 -32.07
C ILE A 618 -9.93 10.14 -32.41
N GLN A 619 -11.07 9.78 -33.00
CA GLN A 619 -12.17 10.74 -33.23
C GLN A 619 -12.74 11.28 -31.93
N ILE A 620 -12.85 10.44 -30.90
CA ILE A 620 -13.27 10.87 -29.55
C ILE A 620 -12.25 11.85 -28.97
N ALA A 621 -10.94 11.55 -29.04
CA ALA A 621 -9.89 12.48 -28.63
C ALA A 621 -9.98 13.83 -29.37
N ASN A 622 -10.22 13.79 -30.68
CA ASN A 622 -10.38 14.99 -31.50
C ASN A 622 -11.59 15.82 -31.11
N ARG A 623 -12.73 15.16 -30.82
CA ARG A 623 -13.94 15.84 -30.37
C ARG A 623 -13.73 16.52 -29.02
N LEU A 624 -13.03 15.87 -28.07
CA LEU A 624 -12.70 16.48 -26.77
C LEU A 624 -11.83 17.73 -26.95
N GLN A 625 -10.85 17.67 -27.85
CA GLN A 625 -10.01 18.81 -28.19
C GLN A 625 -10.81 19.97 -28.80
N GLN A 626 -11.73 19.68 -29.74
CA GLN A 626 -12.60 20.71 -30.33
C GLN A 626 -13.56 21.35 -29.31
N VAL A 627 -14.17 20.54 -28.43
CA VAL A 627 -15.07 21.04 -27.38
C VAL A 627 -14.31 21.95 -26.41
N MET A 628 -13.08 21.56 -26.04
CA MET A 628 -12.19 22.43 -25.27
C MET A 628 -11.95 23.75 -26.02
N GLU A 629 -11.52 23.71 -27.28
CA GLU A 629 -11.21 24.91 -28.05
C GLU A 629 -12.39 25.90 -28.08
N ILE A 630 -13.61 25.40 -28.29
CA ILE A 630 -14.84 26.21 -28.31
C ILE A 630 -15.17 26.76 -26.91
N SER A 631 -15.14 25.92 -25.87
CA SER A 631 -15.49 26.35 -24.50
C SER A 631 -14.57 27.45 -23.99
N PHE A 632 -13.29 27.44 -24.38
CA PHE A 632 -12.32 28.46 -23.94
C PHE A 632 -12.34 29.71 -24.83
N ASN A 633 -12.70 29.62 -26.11
CA ASN A 633 -12.83 30.80 -26.97
C ASN A 633 -14.06 31.65 -26.62
N ARG A 634 -15.13 31.07 -26.06
CA ARG A 634 -16.29 31.84 -25.57
C ARG A 634 -15.96 32.77 -24.39
N ASN A 635 -14.97 32.42 -23.58
CA ASN A 635 -14.53 33.24 -22.44
C ASN A 635 -13.59 34.41 -22.84
N ARG A 636 -13.40 34.68 -24.14
CA ARG A 636 -12.73 35.90 -24.63
C ARG A 636 -13.69 37.06 -24.91
N VAL A 637 -15.00 36.84 -24.80
CA VAL A 637 -16.05 37.84 -25.07
C VAL A 637 -16.88 38.05 -23.80
N VAL A 638 -16.25 38.50 -22.72
CA VAL A 638 -16.89 39.24 -21.61
C VAL A 638 -15.87 40.23 -21.07
#